data_AF-A0A2E2BYN7-F1
#
_entry.id   AF-A0A2E2BYN7-F1
#
_cell.length_a   1.000
_cell.length_b   1.000
_cell.length_c   1.000
_cell.angle_alpha   90.00
_cell.angle_beta   90.00
_cell.angle_gamma   90.00
#
_symmetry.space_group_name_H-M   'P 1'
#
loop_
_entity.id
_entity.type
_entity.pdbx_description
1 polymer ?
#
loop_
_entity_poly.entity_id
_entity_poly.type
_entity_poly.pdbx_seq_one_letter_code
_entity_poly.pdbx_strand_id
1 'polypeptide(L)'
;MLLIGSHPVQAEFPSKKYEMGFETVTVFEYKKTLREANAEIPDFPPRTETAVIVKLVESNSRASLAGLKENDLIRVINGSYLRSPNAADQKLSVITNRDQLILGIIRRVDDKWDQISIIMEPISDAAALKLMLRKLPSLDGAFLPYYRISHKHAPATRYAPDNFQLYFTERAGRPEKLYLRIAQLLPGHSRSGPFVVTTAGGRFVFESEVVQPNQRGLFFAGSLRSPEWEPVRVEILLIQSADWLTEKHQEFQQTEAIYKQDYQGFKYDQSRRDKAYQELNQRRLSLITDMERINQKIQAAERNHQLLVQRKERLANPSAVLSRNQFKLTDDAREAIKSHYAALTAEQKKIVTRAFRYGISLGLKEAELLQLEETSLAEQEIRRKRDKQGWLWVDAPLTPDQIPMLRAIISAPSATVHHESSPEQIFEVTAEQKERLQVVLDVYEAERNK
;
A
#
# COMPACT_ATOMS: atom_id res chain seq x y z
N MET A 1 9.00 34.60 -7.94
CA MET A 1 8.97 34.01 -9.29
C MET A 1 10.25 33.20 -9.45
N LEU A 2 10.18 31.97 -10.00
CA LEU A 2 11.20 30.87 -9.97
C LEU A 2 11.15 30.05 -8.67
N LEU A 3 11.07 28.71 -8.64
CA LEU A 3 11.06 27.66 -9.65
C LEU A 3 10.17 26.52 -9.13
N ILE A 4 9.26 26.05 -9.98
CA ILE A 4 8.44 24.86 -9.77
C ILE A 4 9.37 23.66 -9.81
N GLY A 5 9.39 22.86 -8.73
CA GLY A 5 10.01 21.55 -8.73
C GLY A 5 9.26 20.66 -9.71
N SER A 6 9.86 20.43 -10.87
CA SER A 6 9.45 19.39 -11.79
C SER A 6 9.67 18.05 -11.10
N HIS A 7 8.57 17.33 -10.84
CA HIS A 7 8.64 15.88 -10.73
C HIS A 7 9.37 15.35 -11.98
N PRO A 8 10.19 14.29 -11.89
CA PRO A 8 10.69 13.65 -13.09
C PRO A 8 9.47 13.22 -13.89
N VAL A 9 9.23 13.89 -15.02
CA VAL A 9 8.23 13.47 -16.00
C VAL A 9 8.71 12.10 -16.44
N GLN A 10 8.11 11.05 -15.90
CA GLN A 10 8.28 9.70 -16.39
C GLN A 10 7.86 9.75 -17.85
N ALA A 11 8.84 9.67 -18.75
CA ALA A 11 8.58 9.90 -20.15
C ALA A 11 7.60 8.83 -20.65
N GLU A 12 6.45 9.26 -21.17
CA GLU A 12 5.38 8.35 -21.55
C GLU A 12 5.69 7.76 -22.93
N PHE A 13 6.30 6.58 -22.93
CA PHE A 13 6.58 5.86 -24.17
C PHE A 13 5.28 5.30 -24.77
N PRO A 14 5.07 5.41 -26.09
CA PRO A 14 3.98 4.70 -26.77
C PRO A 14 4.20 3.19 -26.61
N SER A 15 3.45 2.56 -25.69
CA SER A 15 3.63 1.17 -25.34
C SER A 15 2.48 0.27 -25.82
N LYS A 16 2.81 -1.00 -25.99
CA LYS A 16 1.85 -2.08 -26.26
C LYS A 16 1.80 -3.01 -25.05
N LYS A 17 0.60 -3.23 -24.51
CA LYS A 17 0.34 -4.10 -23.36
C LYS A 17 -0.12 -5.49 -23.82
N TYR A 18 0.40 -6.53 -23.18
CA TYR A 18 0.07 -7.92 -23.48
C TYR A 18 -0.51 -8.63 -22.26
N GLU A 19 -1.37 -9.63 -22.49
CA GLU A 19 -2.11 -10.36 -21.45
C GLU A 19 -1.17 -11.06 -20.42
N MET A 20 0.08 -11.38 -20.81
CA MET A 20 1.06 -12.01 -19.91
C MET A 20 1.57 -11.05 -18.82
N GLY A 21 1.14 -9.78 -18.85
CA GLY A 21 1.43 -8.76 -17.84
C GLY A 21 2.76 -8.05 -18.06
N PHE A 22 3.09 -7.73 -19.30
CA PHE A 22 4.20 -6.84 -19.62
C PHE A 22 3.85 -5.91 -20.78
N GLU A 23 4.59 -4.80 -20.85
CA GLU A 23 4.49 -3.82 -21.91
C GLU A 23 5.78 -3.75 -22.71
N THR A 24 5.67 -3.46 -24.00
CA THR A 24 6.83 -3.20 -24.84
C THR A 24 6.79 -1.83 -25.50
N VAL A 25 7.98 -1.33 -25.83
CA VAL A 25 8.22 -0.13 -26.63
C VAL A 25 9.24 -0.46 -27.72
N THR A 26 9.15 0.19 -28.87
CA THR A 26 10.17 0.03 -29.91
C THR A 26 11.49 0.68 -29.50
N VAL A 27 12.63 0.15 -29.95
CA VAL A 27 13.95 0.76 -29.68
C VAL A 27 14.01 2.18 -30.22
N PHE A 28 13.38 2.44 -31.37
CA PHE A 28 13.32 3.77 -31.98
C PHE A 28 12.60 4.78 -31.08
N GLU A 29 11.39 4.47 -30.63
CA GLU A 29 10.60 5.35 -29.76
C GLU A 29 11.30 5.55 -28.42
N TYR A 30 11.87 4.48 -27.85
CA TYR A 30 12.64 4.58 -26.61
C TYR A 30 13.80 5.57 -26.72
N LYS A 31 14.64 5.44 -27.77
CA LYS A 31 15.74 6.37 -28.03
C LYS A 31 15.26 7.80 -28.28
N LYS A 32 14.16 7.96 -29.02
CA LYS A 32 13.56 9.26 -29.31
C LYS A 32 13.13 9.96 -28.03
N THR A 33 12.40 9.26 -27.17
CA THR A 33 11.89 9.77 -25.90
C THR A 33 13.02 10.13 -24.93
N LEU A 34 14.08 9.31 -24.83
CA LEU A 34 15.25 9.65 -24.00
C LEU A 34 16.00 10.89 -24.52
N ARG A 35 16.13 11.04 -25.85
CA ARG A 35 16.73 12.22 -26.46
C ARG A 35 15.93 13.49 -26.17
N GLU A 36 14.60 13.41 -26.29
CA GLU A 36 13.69 14.53 -25.97
C GLU A 36 13.75 14.92 -24.49
N ALA A 37 13.98 13.95 -23.60
CA ALA A 37 14.13 14.16 -22.16
C ALA A 37 15.56 14.57 -21.72
N ASN A 38 16.51 14.75 -22.64
CA ASN A 38 17.94 14.96 -22.34
C ASN A 38 18.54 13.91 -21.39
N ALA A 39 18.11 12.66 -21.52
CA ALA A 39 18.61 11.52 -20.75
C ALA A 39 19.68 10.74 -21.53
N GLU A 40 20.56 10.05 -20.81
CA GLU A 40 21.60 9.19 -21.40
C GLU A 40 20.95 8.03 -22.19
N ILE A 41 21.40 7.83 -23.42
CA ILE A 41 20.94 6.73 -24.28
C ILE A 41 21.88 5.55 -24.09
N PRO A 42 21.39 4.38 -23.65
CA PRO A 42 22.23 3.20 -23.51
C PRO A 42 22.85 2.76 -24.85
N ASP A 43 24.09 2.27 -24.80
CA ASP A 43 24.72 1.64 -25.95
C ASP A 43 24.13 0.24 -26.19
N PHE A 44 23.16 0.20 -27.11
CA PHE A 44 22.50 -1.04 -27.51
C PHE A 44 23.44 -1.95 -28.31
N PRO A 45 23.35 -3.28 -28.14
CA PRO A 45 24.06 -4.24 -28.97
C PRO A 45 23.77 -4.04 -30.47
N PRO A 46 24.67 -4.46 -31.37
CA PRO A 46 24.44 -4.37 -32.80
C PRO A 46 23.20 -5.18 -33.23
N ARG A 47 22.52 -4.70 -34.27
CA ARG A 47 21.32 -5.34 -34.87
C ARG A 47 20.12 -5.44 -33.91
N THR A 48 19.90 -4.43 -33.07
CA THR A 48 18.76 -4.33 -32.16
C THR A 48 17.62 -3.46 -32.69
N GLU A 49 17.75 -2.89 -33.90
CA GLU A 49 16.73 -2.02 -34.51
C GLU A 49 15.37 -2.72 -34.73
N THR A 50 15.39 -4.05 -34.89
CA THR A 50 14.18 -4.86 -35.04
C THR A 50 13.65 -5.43 -33.72
N ALA A 51 14.37 -5.21 -32.62
CA ALA A 51 13.99 -5.66 -31.29
C ALA A 51 12.92 -4.75 -30.67
N VAL A 52 12.29 -5.24 -29.61
CA VAL A 52 11.43 -4.43 -28.73
C VAL A 52 11.97 -4.48 -27.30
N ILE A 53 11.80 -3.40 -26.56
CA ILE A 53 12.24 -3.26 -25.17
C ILE A 53 11.06 -3.52 -24.27
N VAL A 54 11.24 -4.34 -23.24
CA VAL A 54 10.28 -4.49 -22.15
C VAL A 54 10.28 -3.20 -21.34
N LYS A 55 9.20 -2.42 -21.43
CA LYS A 55 9.04 -1.15 -20.72
C LYS A 55 8.66 -1.38 -19.26
N LEU A 56 7.69 -2.25 -19.04
CA LEU A 56 7.09 -2.53 -17.74
C LEU A 56 6.83 -4.02 -17.63
N VAL A 57 7.11 -4.60 -16.47
CA VAL A 57 6.64 -5.94 -16.13
C VAL A 57 5.75 -5.82 -14.90
N GLU A 58 4.48 -6.18 -15.03
CA GLU A 58 3.54 -6.10 -13.93
C GLU A 58 3.95 -7.08 -12.82
N SER A 59 3.91 -6.63 -11.56
CA SER A 59 4.25 -7.48 -10.42
C SER A 59 3.28 -8.65 -10.32
N ASN A 60 3.80 -9.83 -9.97
CA ASN A 60 3.02 -11.08 -9.87
C ASN A 60 2.28 -11.46 -11.18
N SER A 61 2.76 -10.98 -12.32
CA SER A 61 2.30 -11.45 -13.64
C SER A 61 3.00 -12.73 -14.07
N ARG A 62 2.47 -13.38 -15.11
CA ARG A 62 3.13 -14.53 -15.75
C ARG A 62 4.54 -14.16 -16.23
N ALA A 63 4.71 -12.97 -16.80
CA ALA A 63 6.00 -12.47 -17.23
C ALA A 63 6.98 -12.24 -16.07
N SER A 64 6.51 -11.64 -14.97
CA SER A 64 7.32 -11.44 -13.76
C SER A 64 7.76 -12.78 -13.14
N LEU A 65 6.83 -13.75 -13.04
CA LEU A 65 7.12 -15.08 -12.49
C LEU A 65 8.11 -15.87 -13.35
N ALA A 66 8.12 -15.65 -14.67
CA ALA A 66 9.11 -16.23 -15.58
C ALA A 66 10.48 -15.51 -15.54
N GLY A 67 10.60 -14.41 -14.78
CA GLY A 67 11.86 -13.68 -14.61
C GLY A 67 12.16 -12.67 -15.71
N LEU A 68 11.15 -12.24 -16.49
CA LEU A 68 11.26 -11.08 -17.39
C LEU A 68 11.42 -9.80 -16.56
N LYS A 69 12.26 -8.87 -17.02
CA LYS A 69 12.56 -7.62 -16.32
C LYS A 69 12.41 -6.42 -17.25
N GLU A 70 12.22 -5.25 -16.65
CA GLU A 70 12.27 -3.98 -17.38
C GLU A 70 13.64 -3.81 -18.06
N ASN A 71 13.62 -3.17 -19.22
CA ASN A 71 14.75 -2.96 -20.13
C ASN A 71 15.33 -4.23 -20.80
N ASP A 72 14.70 -5.38 -20.64
CA ASP A 72 15.05 -6.55 -21.45
C ASP A 72 14.75 -6.29 -22.93
N LEU A 73 15.70 -6.64 -23.80
CA LEU A 73 15.56 -6.52 -25.25
C LEU A 73 15.08 -7.85 -25.84
N ILE A 74 13.82 -7.93 -26.28
CA ILE A 74 13.28 -9.11 -26.93
C ILE A 74 13.71 -9.14 -28.39
N ARG A 75 14.39 -10.21 -28.80
CA ARG A 75 14.85 -10.42 -30.19
C ARG A 75 14.28 -11.65 -30.86
N VAL A 76 13.91 -12.65 -30.07
CA VAL A 76 13.38 -13.93 -30.56
C VAL A 76 12.08 -14.22 -29.83
N ILE A 77 11.06 -14.61 -30.58
CA ILE A 77 9.77 -15.05 -30.04
C ILE A 77 9.46 -16.40 -30.63
N ASN A 78 9.29 -17.41 -29.78
CA ASN A 78 9.04 -18.82 -30.13
C ASN A 78 10.02 -19.33 -31.20
N GLY A 79 11.33 -19.15 -30.92
CA GLY A 79 12.42 -19.59 -31.79
C GLY A 79 12.64 -18.74 -33.06
N SER A 80 11.79 -17.76 -33.34
CA SER A 80 11.87 -16.93 -34.54
C SER A 80 12.35 -15.51 -34.26
N TYR A 81 13.46 -15.11 -34.88
CA TYR A 81 13.99 -13.73 -34.81
C TYR A 81 12.98 -12.71 -35.33
N LEU A 82 12.94 -11.55 -34.67
CA LEU A 82 12.15 -10.40 -35.10
C LEU A 82 12.81 -9.74 -36.32
N ARG A 83 12.06 -9.69 -37.43
CA ARG A 83 12.46 -8.99 -38.67
C ARG A 83 12.08 -7.51 -38.66
N SER A 84 11.16 -7.11 -37.79
CA SER A 84 10.74 -5.73 -37.55
C SER A 84 10.09 -5.63 -36.17
N PRO A 85 10.00 -4.42 -35.57
CA PRO A 85 9.29 -4.23 -34.31
C PRO A 85 7.80 -4.62 -34.40
N ASN A 86 7.14 -4.36 -35.54
CA ASN A 86 5.74 -4.73 -35.75
C ASN A 86 5.51 -6.25 -35.73
N ALA A 87 6.52 -7.04 -36.11
CA ALA A 87 6.44 -8.49 -36.02
C ALA A 87 6.39 -9.00 -34.57
N ALA A 88 6.85 -8.19 -33.60
CA ALA A 88 6.69 -8.52 -32.18
C ALA A 88 5.21 -8.41 -31.78
N ASP A 89 4.55 -7.31 -32.15
CA ASP A 89 3.15 -7.07 -31.80
C ASP A 89 2.22 -8.12 -32.41
N GLN A 90 2.43 -8.47 -33.68
CA GLN A 90 1.68 -9.53 -34.37
C GLN A 90 1.82 -10.89 -33.68
N LYS A 91 3.00 -11.19 -33.13
CA LYS A 91 3.26 -12.47 -32.46
C LYS A 91 2.76 -12.48 -31.03
N LEU A 92 2.93 -11.40 -30.28
CA LEU A 92 2.58 -11.33 -28.87
C LEU A 92 1.09 -11.12 -28.63
N SER A 93 0.39 -10.42 -29.52
CA SER A 93 -1.05 -10.14 -29.40
C SER A 93 -1.94 -11.37 -29.54
N VAL A 94 -1.43 -12.46 -30.13
CA VAL A 94 -2.17 -13.72 -30.31
C VAL A 94 -1.86 -14.77 -29.24
N ILE A 95 -0.87 -14.52 -28.38
CA ILE A 95 -0.52 -15.44 -27.29
C ILE A 95 -1.53 -15.27 -26.17
N THR A 96 -2.06 -16.38 -25.66
CA THR A 96 -2.96 -16.40 -24.52
C THR A 96 -2.27 -16.99 -23.27
N ASN A 97 -2.95 -16.97 -22.13
CA ASN A 97 -2.53 -17.68 -20.91
C ASN A 97 -2.27 -19.19 -21.12
N ARG A 98 -2.91 -19.82 -22.10
CA ARG A 98 -2.81 -21.26 -22.39
C ARG A 98 -1.65 -21.63 -23.31
N ASP A 99 -1.06 -20.66 -23.99
CA ASP A 99 0.03 -20.88 -24.93
C ASP A 99 1.38 -20.76 -24.25
N GLN A 100 2.33 -21.64 -24.55
CA GLN A 100 3.70 -21.47 -24.10
C GLN A 100 4.35 -20.31 -24.88
N LEU A 101 5.10 -19.45 -24.18
CA LEU A 101 5.84 -18.36 -24.79
C LEU A 101 7.32 -18.47 -24.43
N ILE A 102 8.16 -18.56 -25.46
CA ILE A 102 9.62 -18.60 -25.32
C ILE A 102 10.19 -17.31 -25.91
N LEU A 103 10.81 -16.50 -25.06
CA LEU A 103 11.48 -15.26 -25.44
C LEU A 103 12.99 -15.46 -25.41
N GLY A 104 13.67 -15.13 -26.51
CA GLY A 104 15.11 -14.88 -26.49
C GLY A 104 15.36 -13.40 -26.28
N ILE A 105 15.89 -13.06 -25.11
CA ILE A 105 16.15 -11.69 -24.69
C ILE A 105 17.65 -11.40 -24.61
N ILE A 106 18.00 -10.12 -24.68
CA ILE A 106 19.30 -9.62 -24.27
C ILE A 106 19.08 -8.73 -23.04
N ARG A 107 19.78 -9.05 -21.95
CA ARG A 107 19.73 -8.31 -20.70
C ARG A 107 21.07 -7.65 -20.42
N ARG A 108 21.04 -6.40 -19.96
CA ARG A 108 22.23 -5.72 -19.46
C ARG A 108 22.52 -6.20 -18.05
N VAL A 109 23.72 -6.73 -17.83
CA VAL A 109 24.25 -7.11 -16.52
C VAL A 109 25.57 -6.38 -16.38
N ASP A 110 25.61 -5.38 -15.50
CA ASP A 110 26.72 -4.44 -15.37
C ASP A 110 27.08 -3.78 -16.73
N ASP A 111 28.32 -3.98 -17.20
CA ASP A 111 28.83 -3.47 -18.48
C ASP A 111 28.74 -4.49 -19.63
N LYS A 112 27.99 -5.59 -19.44
CA LYS A 112 27.86 -6.67 -20.43
C LYS A 112 26.42 -6.93 -20.83
N TRP A 113 26.28 -7.57 -21.99
CA TRP A 113 24.99 -7.97 -22.56
C TRP A 113 24.91 -9.50 -22.62
N ASP A 114 24.04 -10.06 -21.79
CA ASP A 114 23.83 -11.50 -21.71
C ASP A 114 22.61 -11.92 -22.52
N GLN A 115 22.73 -13.02 -23.26
CA GLN A 115 21.61 -13.64 -23.94
C GLN A 115 20.93 -14.63 -23.00
N ILE A 116 19.64 -14.41 -22.75
CA ILE A 116 18.86 -15.22 -21.81
C ILE A 116 17.63 -15.73 -22.55
N SER A 117 17.25 -16.98 -22.30
CA SER A 117 15.96 -17.51 -22.71
C SER A 117 15.00 -17.47 -21.53
N ILE A 118 13.86 -16.80 -21.72
CA ILE A 118 12.77 -16.74 -20.75
C ILE A 118 11.64 -17.62 -21.28
N ILE A 119 11.22 -18.60 -20.48
CA ILE A 119 10.12 -19.51 -20.81
C ILE A 119 8.96 -19.17 -19.88
N MET A 120 7.84 -18.77 -20.47
CA MET A 120 6.58 -18.61 -19.76
C MET A 120 5.74 -19.86 -20.01
N GLU A 121 5.54 -20.66 -18.96
CA GLU A 121 4.75 -21.89 -19.06
C GLU A 121 3.25 -21.59 -19.16
N PRO A 122 2.47 -22.41 -19.89
CA PRO A 122 1.02 -22.34 -19.91
C PRO A 122 0.42 -22.39 -18.50
N ILE A 123 -0.64 -21.63 -18.29
CA ILE A 123 -1.40 -21.65 -17.04
C ILE A 123 -2.88 -21.88 -17.34
N SER A 124 -3.60 -22.48 -16.38
CA SER A 124 -5.06 -22.61 -16.48
C SER A 124 -5.73 -21.24 -16.36
N ASP A 125 -6.96 -21.12 -16.86
CA ASP A 125 -7.73 -19.88 -16.75
C ASP A 125 -7.96 -19.47 -15.29
N ALA A 126 -8.20 -20.45 -14.41
CA ALA A 126 -8.33 -20.21 -12.98
C ALA A 126 -7.04 -19.62 -12.38
N ALA A 127 -5.87 -20.08 -12.81
CA ALA A 127 -4.60 -19.50 -12.39
C ALA A 127 -4.41 -18.09 -12.98
N ALA A 128 -4.77 -17.87 -14.25
CA ALA A 128 -4.69 -16.56 -14.89
C ALA A 128 -5.54 -15.51 -14.16
N LEU A 129 -6.78 -15.84 -13.81
CA LEU A 129 -7.65 -14.96 -13.01
C LEU A 129 -7.05 -14.63 -11.64
N LYS A 130 -6.41 -15.59 -10.98
CA LYS A 130 -5.71 -15.34 -9.70
C LYS A 130 -4.55 -14.36 -9.83
N LEU A 131 -3.83 -14.35 -10.96
CA LEU A 131 -2.76 -13.38 -11.22
C LEU A 131 -3.28 -11.96 -11.49
N MET A 132 -4.58 -11.80 -11.73
CA MET A 132 -5.22 -10.48 -11.81
C MET A 132 -5.58 -9.91 -10.42
N LEU A 133 -5.43 -10.70 -9.35
CA LEU A 133 -5.74 -10.28 -7.99
C LEU A 133 -4.49 -9.83 -7.25
N ARG A 134 -4.67 -8.86 -6.35
CA ARG A 134 -3.68 -8.49 -5.34
C ARG A 134 -4.17 -8.92 -3.96
N LYS A 135 -3.22 -9.35 -3.14
CA LYS A 135 -3.45 -9.80 -1.77
C LYS A 135 -2.83 -8.79 -0.81
N LEU A 136 -3.66 -8.12 -0.01
CA LEU A 136 -3.24 -7.07 0.91
C LEU A 136 -3.46 -7.53 2.36
N PRO A 137 -2.42 -7.60 3.20
CA PRO A 137 -2.58 -7.91 4.62
C PRO A 137 -3.36 -6.79 5.32
N SER A 138 -4.25 -7.16 6.23
CA SER A 138 -5.11 -6.23 6.99
C SER A 138 -5.49 -6.84 8.34
N LEU A 139 -6.11 -6.02 9.19
CA LEU A 139 -6.60 -6.38 10.53
C LEU A 139 -8.11 -6.17 10.58
N ASP A 140 -8.85 -7.17 11.08
CA ASP A 140 -10.32 -7.11 11.15
C ASP A 140 -10.80 -6.28 12.36
N GLY A 141 -12.11 -6.27 12.62
CA GLY A 141 -12.68 -5.56 13.78
C GLY A 141 -12.21 -6.10 15.14
N ALA A 142 -11.66 -7.32 15.19
CA ALA A 142 -11.03 -7.91 16.37
C ALA A 142 -9.49 -7.79 16.33
N PHE A 143 -8.94 -7.08 15.35
CA PHE A 143 -7.51 -6.95 15.07
C PHE A 143 -6.78 -8.27 14.79
N LEU A 144 -7.50 -9.26 14.28
CA LEU A 144 -6.92 -10.50 13.82
C LEU A 144 -6.49 -10.37 12.35
N PRO A 145 -5.38 -11.02 11.97
CA PRO A 145 -4.84 -10.90 10.63
C PRO A 145 -5.75 -11.60 9.62
N TYR A 146 -6.02 -10.91 8.52
CA TYR A 146 -6.65 -11.48 7.34
C TYR A 146 -6.06 -10.85 6.09
N TYR A 147 -6.41 -11.38 4.92
CA TYR A 147 -6.05 -10.79 3.65
C TYR A 147 -7.26 -10.23 2.92
N ARG A 148 -7.15 -8.98 2.47
CA ARG A 148 -8.09 -8.38 1.53
C ARG A 148 -7.63 -8.69 0.12
N ILE A 149 -8.46 -9.41 -0.64
CA ILE A 149 -8.17 -9.80 -2.01
C ILE A 149 -9.07 -9.01 -2.94
N SER A 150 -8.46 -8.16 -3.77
CA SER A 150 -9.14 -7.32 -4.76
C SER A 150 -8.42 -7.42 -6.10
N HIS A 151 -9.06 -6.94 -7.17
CA HIS A 151 -8.38 -6.82 -8.46
C HIS A 151 -7.15 -5.88 -8.35
N LYS A 152 -6.03 -6.22 -9.00
CA LYS A 152 -4.76 -5.47 -8.89
C LYS A 152 -4.87 -4.01 -9.34
N HIS A 153 -5.70 -3.76 -10.35
CA HIS A 153 -6.00 -2.42 -10.87
C HIS A 153 -7.18 -1.72 -10.18
N ALA A 154 -7.78 -2.32 -9.14
CA ALA A 154 -8.80 -1.62 -8.37
C ALA A 154 -8.16 -0.52 -7.50
N PRO A 155 -8.88 0.56 -7.15
CA PRO A 155 -8.36 1.59 -6.27
C PRO A 155 -7.87 1.00 -4.93
N ALA A 156 -6.68 1.39 -4.46
CA ALA A 156 -6.10 0.87 -3.22
C ALA A 156 -6.90 1.29 -1.98
N THR A 157 -7.46 2.50 -2.03
CA THR A 157 -8.37 3.07 -1.04
C THR A 157 -9.83 2.90 -1.43
N ARG A 158 -10.72 2.99 -0.43
CA ARG A 158 -12.15 3.16 -0.70
C ARG A 158 -12.51 4.56 -1.18
N TYR A 159 -11.72 5.58 -0.83
CA TYR A 159 -11.99 6.98 -1.13
C TYR A 159 -11.43 7.40 -2.50
N ALA A 160 -11.82 6.66 -3.53
CA ALA A 160 -11.51 6.99 -4.91
C ALA A 160 -12.77 7.49 -5.62
N PRO A 161 -12.66 8.43 -6.58
CA PRO A 161 -13.81 8.86 -7.37
C PRO A 161 -14.44 7.68 -8.08
N ASP A 162 -15.78 7.67 -8.17
CA ASP A 162 -16.58 6.70 -8.91
C ASP A 162 -16.20 5.24 -8.60
N ASN A 163 -15.90 4.96 -7.33
CA ASN A 163 -15.37 3.68 -6.91
C ASN A 163 -16.52 2.67 -6.85
N PHE A 164 -16.47 1.65 -7.71
CA PHE A 164 -17.36 0.52 -7.68
C PHE A 164 -16.53 -0.75 -7.84
N GLN A 165 -16.30 -1.46 -6.74
CA GLN A 165 -15.39 -2.60 -6.71
C GLN A 165 -15.87 -3.73 -5.78
N LEU A 166 -15.45 -4.95 -6.10
CA LEU A 166 -15.55 -6.11 -5.23
C LEU A 166 -14.19 -6.43 -4.62
N TYR A 167 -14.23 -6.97 -3.42
CA TYR A 167 -13.11 -7.68 -2.82
C TYR A 167 -13.65 -8.78 -1.93
N PHE A 168 -12.84 -9.79 -1.63
CA PHE A 168 -13.18 -10.75 -0.59
C PHE A 168 -12.10 -10.81 0.48
N THR A 169 -12.47 -11.29 1.65
CA THR A 169 -11.54 -11.54 2.74
C THR A 169 -11.11 -13.00 2.73
N GLU A 170 -9.84 -13.25 3.04
CA GLU A 170 -9.29 -14.59 3.15
C GLU A 170 -8.60 -14.75 4.50
N ARG A 171 -8.88 -15.86 5.19
CA ARG A 171 -8.21 -16.28 6.42
C ARG A 171 -7.80 -17.74 6.30
N ALA A 172 -6.57 -18.05 6.72
CA ALA A 172 -6.01 -19.40 6.64
C ALA A 172 -6.13 -20.04 5.23
N GLY A 173 -5.97 -19.23 4.17
CA GLY A 173 -6.05 -19.69 2.78
C GLY A 173 -7.47 -19.93 2.26
N ARG A 174 -8.52 -19.56 3.01
CA ARG A 174 -9.92 -19.76 2.61
C ARG A 174 -10.67 -18.42 2.49
N PRO A 175 -11.46 -18.21 1.42
CA PRO A 175 -12.34 -17.06 1.33
C PRO A 175 -13.43 -17.11 2.41
N GLU A 176 -13.65 -16.00 3.11
CA GLU A 176 -14.68 -15.88 4.16
C GLU A 176 -15.92 -15.15 3.68
N LYS A 177 -15.75 -13.91 3.19
CA LYS A 177 -16.84 -13.01 2.82
C LYS A 177 -16.48 -12.21 1.58
N LEU A 178 -17.42 -12.08 0.66
CA LEU A 178 -17.36 -11.16 -0.48
C LEU A 178 -17.99 -9.83 -0.06
N TYR A 179 -17.36 -8.72 -0.42
CA TYR A 179 -17.77 -7.37 -0.07
C TYR A 179 -17.99 -6.54 -1.33
N LEU A 180 -19.04 -5.73 -1.31
CA LEU A 180 -19.24 -4.66 -2.27
C LEU A 180 -18.79 -3.33 -1.66
N ARG A 181 -18.00 -2.61 -2.45
CA ARG A 181 -17.55 -1.28 -2.12
C ARG A 181 -18.00 -0.28 -3.17
N ILE A 182 -18.72 0.73 -2.71
CA ILE A 182 -19.16 1.87 -3.51
C ILE A 182 -18.67 3.13 -2.82
N ALA A 183 -18.10 4.10 -3.52
CA ALA A 183 -17.79 5.40 -2.93
C ALA A 183 -17.94 6.53 -3.94
N GLN A 184 -18.39 7.67 -3.44
CA GLN A 184 -18.58 8.90 -4.21
C GLN A 184 -18.26 10.11 -3.34
N LEU A 185 -17.59 11.10 -3.92
CA LEU A 185 -17.32 12.37 -3.27
C LEU A 185 -18.46 13.34 -3.57
N LEU A 186 -19.24 13.70 -2.55
CA LEU A 186 -20.36 14.62 -2.63
C LEU A 186 -20.13 15.80 -1.65
N PRO A 187 -19.37 16.85 -2.06
CA PRO A 187 -19.06 17.96 -1.18
C PRO A 187 -20.33 18.60 -0.58
N GLY A 188 -20.28 18.95 0.70
CA GLY A 188 -21.43 19.51 1.42
C GLY A 188 -22.50 18.49 1.85
N HIS A 189 -22.40 17.23 1.42
CA HIS A 189 -23.26 16.14 1.88
C HIS A 189 -22.56 15.35 2.97
N SER A 190 -23.25 15.13 4.09
CA SER A 190 -22.78 14.33 5.22
C SER A 190 -23.84 13.35 5.73
N ARG A 191 -24.98 13.26 5.02
CA ARG A 191 -26.07 12.37 5.38
C ARG A 191 -25.77 10.97 4.89
N SER A 192 -25.86 10.00 5.79
CA SER A 192 -25.87 8.59 5.42
C SER A 192 -27.10 8.27 4.56
N GLY A 193 -26.91 7.45 3.53
CA GLY A 193 -27.98 6.94 2.69
C GLY A 193 -27.52 5.76 1.84
N PRO A 194 -28.45 5.10 1.15
CA PRO A 194 -28.13 4.06 0.19
C PRO A 194 -27.50 4.62 -1.08
N PHE A 195 -26.72 3.77 -1.74
CA PHE A 195 -26.39 3.90 -3.14
C PHE A 195 -27.40 3.14 -3.99
N VAL A 196 -27.81 3.75 -5.08
CA VAL A 196 -28.76 3.18 -6.02
C VAL A 196 -28.03 2.88 -7.32
N VAL A 197 -28.13 1.64 -7.78
CA VAL A 197 -27.61 1.19 -9.08
C VAL A 197 -28.78 0.94 -10.02
N THR A 198 -28.79 1.62 -11.15
CA THR A 198 -29.84 1.50 -12.17
C THR A 198 -29.27 0.84 -13.42
N THR A 199 -29.99 -0.16 -13.92
CA THR A 199 -29.71 -0.86 -15.17
C THR A 199 -30.99 -0.92 -16.01
N ALA A 200 -30.88 -1.30 -17.29
CA ALA A 200 -32.07 -1.57 -18.11
C ALA A 200 -32.97 -2.69 -17.52
N GLY A 201 -32.39 -3.62 -16.75
CA GLY A 201 -33.08 -4.77 -16.17
C GLY A 201 -33.62 -4.55 -14.76
N GLY A 202 -33.37 -3.39 -14.14
CA GLY A 202 -33.87 -3.10 -12.79
C GLY A 202 -33.07 -2.07 -12.00
N ARG A 203 -33.60 -1.74 -10.83
CA ARG A 203 -33.02 -0.81 -9.85
C ARG A 203 -32.63 -1.60 -8.59
N PHE A 204 -31.38 -1.45 -8.17
CA PHE A 204 -30.80 -2.12 -7.01
C PHE A 204 -30.38 -1.09 -5.97
N VAL A 205 -30.62 -1.40 -4.69
CA VAL A 205 -30.33 -0.49 -3.57
C VAL A 205 -29.31 -1.16 -2.67
N PHE A 206 -28.21 -0.46 -2.41
CA PHE A 206 -27.13 -0.92 -1.55
C PHE A 206 -26.99 0.02 -0.37
N GLU A 207 -27.25 -0.50 0.82
CA GLU A 207 -27.08 0.20 2.06
C GLU A 207 -25.73 -0.18 2.69
N SER A 208 -25.07 0.80 3.31
CA SER A 208 -24.06 0.48 4.32
C SER A 208 -24.77 -0.28 5.43
N GLU A 209 -24.16 -1.32 5.99
CA GLU A 209 -24.69 -1.94 7.21
C GLU A 209 -24.97 -0.83 8.23
N VAL A 210 -26.27 -0.58 8.49
CA VAL A 210 -26.68 0.25 9.60
C VAL A 210 -26.35 -0.57 10.83
N VAL A 211 -25.13 -0.39 11.36
CA VAL A 211 -24.76 -1.00 12.64
C VAL A 211 -25.83 -0.55 13.64
N GLN A 212 -26.72 -1.47 14.01
CA GLN A 212 -27.85 -1.16 14.86
C GLN A 212 -27.31 -0.50 16.13
N PRO A 213 -27.94 0.57 16.64
CA PRO A 213 -27.45 1.31 17.81
C PRO A 213 -27.08 0.43 19.02
N ASN A 214 -27.62 -0.77 19.07
CA ASN A 214 -27.51 -1.74 20.15
C ASN A 214 -26.44 -2.82 19.87
N GLN A 215 -26.10 -3.05 18.59
CA GLN A 215 -24.93 -3.82 18.13
C GLN A 215 -23.70 -2.92 17.89
N ARG A 216 -23.90 -1.60 17.90
CA ARG A 216 -22.86 -0.66 18.34
C ARG A 216 -22.61 -1.03 19.80
N GLY A 217 -21.69 -1.93 20.10
CA GLY A 217 -21.15 -2.08 21.44
C GLY A 217 -20.52 -0.75 21.89
N LEU A 218 -21.32 0.23 22.29
CA LEU A 218 -20.86 1.54 22.76
C LEU A 218 -19.93 2.30 21.77
N PHE A 219 -19.96 1.95 20.48
CA PHE A 219 -18.92 2.28 19.50
C PHE A 219 -19.06 3.64 18.76
N PHE A 220 -20.06 4.48 19.07
CA PHE A 220 -20.32 5.67 18.22
C PHE A 220 -20.93 6.86 18.95
N ALA A 221 -20.30 7.37 20.02
CA ALA A 221 -20.73 8.63 20.64
C ALA A 221 -19.56 9.59 20.90
N GLY A 222 -19.45 10.63 20.05
CA GLY A 222 -19.20 12.01 20.49
C GLY A 222 -17.84 12.39 21.11
N SER A 223 -16.84 11.52 21.16
CA SER A 223 -15.50 11.88 21.65
C SER A 223 -14.55 12.26 20.50
N LEU A 224 -13.88 13.41 20.65
CA LEU A 224 -12.76 13.87 19.80
C LEU A 224 -11.62 12.83 19.70
N ARG A 225 -11.61 11.83 20.59
CA ARG A 225 -10.72 10.66 20.58
C ARG A 225 -11.57 9.41 20.42
N SER A 226 -11.27 8.57 19.43
CA SER A 226 -11.91 7.25 19.38
C SER A 226 -11.45 6.41 20.56
N PRO A 227 -12.34 5.98 21.47
CA PRO A 227 -11.92 5.14 22.58
C PRO A 227 -11.51 3.72 22.15
N GLU A 228 -12.01 3.23 21.02
CA GLU A 228 -11.77 1.87 20.50
C GLU A 228 -10.38 1.67 19.93
N TRP A 229 -9.83 2.73 19.32
CA TRP A 229 -8.49 2.73 18.76
C TRP A 229 -7.44 3.18 19.77
N GLU A 230 -7.84 3.61 20.96
CA GLU A 230 -6.90 4.01 22.00
C GLU A 230 -5.98 2.84 22.44
N PRO A 231 -6.48 1.59 22.63
CA PRO A 231 -5.60 0.44 22.84
C PRO A 231 -4.59 0.24 21.70
N VAL A 232 -5.03 0.29 20.44
CA VAL A 232 -4.16 0.11 19.26
C VAL A 232 -3.12 1.22 19.17
N ARG A 233 -3.55 2.46 19.39
CA ARG A 233 -2.69 3.64 19.46
C ARG A 233 -1.62 3.47 20.53
N VAL A 234 -2.00 3.03 21.72
CA VAL A 234 -1.06 2.80 22.82
C VAL A 234 -0.06 1.70 22.46
N GLU A 235 -0.48 0.59 21.86
CA GLU A 235 0.44 -0.46 21.39
C GLU A 235 1.42 0.06 20.33
N ILE A 236 0.95 0.84 19.34
CA ILE A 236 1.83 1.43 18.31
C ILE A 236 2.81 2.44 18.92
N LEU A 237 2.36 3.28 19.85
CA LEU A 237 3.24 4.22 20.56
C LEU A 237 4.25 3.49 21.45
N LEU A 238 3.88 2.36 22.05
CA LEU A 238 4.80 1.51 22.82
C LEU A 238 5.90 0.94 21.92
N ILE A 239 5.54 0.37 20.76
CA ILE A 239 6.52 -0.12 19.77
C ILE A 239 7.51 0.98 19.40
N GLN A 240 7.01 2.16 19.03
CA GLN A 240 7.85 3.31 18.66
C GLN A 240 8.77 3.77 19.80
N SER A 241 8.25 3.80 21.02
CA SER A 241 9.05 4.22 22.17
C SER A 241 10.17 3.22 22.47
N ALA A 242 9.93 1.92 22.28
CA ALA A 242 10.94 0.87 22.44
C ALA A 242 12.01 0.93 21.34
N ASP A 243 11.61 1.12 20.08
CA ASP A 243 12.53 1.27 18.95
C ASP A 243 13.45 2.49 19.16
N TRP A 244 12.87 3.62 19.56
CA TRP A 244 13.63 4.84 19.83
C TRP A 244 14.59 4.70 21.01
N LEU A 245 14.16 4.04 22.10
CA LEU A 245 15.03 3.76 23.25
C LEU A 245 16.21 2.89 22.82
N THR A 246 15.95 1.86 22.01
CA THR A 246 17.00 0.98 21.48
C THR A 246 18.02 1.77 20.65
N GLU A 247 17.54 2.64 19.74
CA GLU A 247 18.40 3.53 18.94
C GLU A 247 19.27 4.43 19.83
N LYS A 248 18.69 5.06 20.87
CA LYS A 248 19.44 5.96 21.76
C LYS A 248 20.40 5.25 22.69
N HIS A 249 20.09 4.04 23.14
CA HIS A 249 21.06 3.21 23.85
C HIS A 249 22.24 2.83 22.95
N GLN A 250 22.00 2.49 21.68
CA GLN A 250 23.08 2.22 20.72
C GLN A 250 23.94 3.47 20.45
N GLU A 251 23.32 4.64 20.25
CA GLU A 251 24.04 5.93 20.09
C GLU A 251 24.92 6.23 21.32
N PHE A 252 24.39 6.00 22.52
CA PHE A 252 25.14 6.16 23.76
C PHE A 252 26.32 5.19 23.83
N GLN A 253 26.10 3.90 23.56
CA GLN A 253 27.15 2.87 23.58
C GLN A 253 28.27 3.15 22.57
N GLN A 254 27.93 3.65 21.38
CA GLN A 254 28.93 4.05 20.37
C GLN A 254 29.75 5.24 20.85
N THR A 255 29.10 6.27 21.41
CA THR A 255 29.79 7.45 21.95
C THR A 255 30.68 7.08 23.14
N GLU A 256 30.19 6.20 24.01
CA GLU A 256 30.93 5.67 25.15
C GLU A 256 32.14 4.83 24.70
N ALA A 257 31.99 4.02 23.65
CA ALA A 257 33.09 3.25 23.08
C ALA A 257 34.19 4.15 22.52
N ILE A 258 33.84 5.20 21.77
CA ILE A 258 34.79 6.20 21.27
C ILE A 258 35.50 6.89 22.44
N TYR A 259 34.75 7.29 23.47
CA TYR A 259 35.33 7.91 24.67
C TYR A 259 36.31 6.97 25.36
N LYS A 260 35.94 5.71 25.57
CA LYS A 260 36.80 4.71 26.20
C LYS A 260 38.04 4.42 25.34
N GLN A 261 37.91 4.34 24.03
CA GLN A 261 39.04 4.10 23.13
C GLN A 261 40.04 5.27 23.13
N ASP A 262 39.55 6.50 22.95
CA ASP A 262 40.42 7.68 22.77
C ASP A 262 40.95 8.24 24.10
N TYR A 263 40.24 8.00 25.21
CA TYR A 263 40.52 8.63 26.50
C TYR A 263 40.62 7.65 27.68
N GLN A 264 40.74 6.34 27.42
CA GLN A 264 41.10 5.39 28.48
C GLN A 264 42.41 5.82 29.14
N GLY A 265 42.36 6.10 30.44
CA GLY A 265 43.54 6.51 31.18
C GLY A 265 44.01 7.94 30.94
N PHE A 266 43.22 8.77 30.24
CA PHE A 266 43.50 10.21 30.14
C PHE A 266 43.59 10.84 31.53
N LYS A 267 44.73 11.47 31.83
CA LYS A 267 44.95 12.22 33.08
C LYS A 267 44.98 13.70 32.78
N TYR A 268 44.04 14.42 33.38
CA TYR A 268 43.97 15.86 33.24
C TYR A 268 45.09 16.56 34.03
N ASP A 269 45.99 17.21 33.31
CA ASP A 269 47.01 18.13 33.81
C ASP A 269 46.60 19.59 33.56
N GLN A 270 46.45 20.38 34.63
CA GLN A 270 46.09 21.80 34.58
C GLN A 270 47.25 22.72 34.16
N SER A 271 48.49 22.23 34.26
CA SER A 271 49.69 23.03 33.97
C SER A 271 50.00 23.12 32.48
N ARG A 272 49.51 22.18 31.66
CA ARG A 272 49.70 22.15 30.22
C ARG A 272 48.79 23.15 29.51
N ARG A 273 49.42 24.10 28.79
CA ARG A 273 48.75 25.14 28.00
C ARG A 273 48.99 25.03 26.49
N ASP A 274 49.60 23.93 26.03
CA ASP A 274 49.84 23.73 24.61
C ASP A 274 48.52 23.50 23.85
N LYS A 275 48.45 24.05 22.63
CA LYS A 275 47.24 24.04 21.80
C LYS A 275 46.72 22.63 21.54
N ALA A 276 47.61 21.68 21.26
CA ALA A 276 47.24 20.29 21.00
C ALA A 276 46.58 19.61 22.21
N TYR A 277 47.12 19.83 23.41
CA TYR A 277 46.53 19.32 24.64
C TYR A 277 45.18 19.97 24.97
N GLN A 278 45.03 21.27 24.72
CA GLN A 278 43.76 21.97 24.88
C GLN A 278 42.68 21.44 23.92
N GLU A 279 43.01 21.24 22.64
CA GLU A 279 42.11 20.67 21.64
C GLU A 279 41.69 19.23 22.01
N LEU A 280 42.63 18.41 22.48
CA LEU A 280 42.36 17.05 22.96
C LEU A 280 41.39 17.05 24.15
N ASN A 281 41.62 17.93 25.14
CA ASN A 281 40.72 18.05 26.29
C ASN A 281 39.35 18.64 25.91
N GLN A 282 39.28 19.55 24.93
CA GLN A 282 38.01 20.04 24.40
C GLN A 282 37.19 18.93 23.73
N ARG A 283 37.83 18.09 22.91
CA ARG A 283 37.18 16.93 22.29
C ARG A 283 36.72 15.89 23.33
N ARG A 284 37.50 15.66 24.39
CA ARG A 284 37.06 14.85 25.54
C ARG A 284 35.79 15.40 26.17
N LEU A 285 35.77 16.70 26.48
CA LEU A 285 34.61 17.35 27.10
C LEU A 285 33.40 17.32 26.17
N SER A 286 33.58 17.50 24.86
CA SER A 286 32.47 17.42 23.90
C SER A 286 31.81 16.04 23.90
N LEU A 287 32.60 14.96 23.93
CA LEU A 287 32.08 13.59 24.01
C LEU A 287 31.32 13.34 25.33
N ILE A 288 31.81 13.87 26.45
CA ILE A 288 31.10 13.77 27.74
C ILE A 288 29.75 14.52 27.65
N THR A 289 29.75 15.74 27.13
CA THR A 289 28.53 16.52 26.93
C THR A 289 27.56 15.82 25.97
N ASP A 290 28.06 15.16 24.92
CA ASP A 290 27.24 14.36 24.02
C ASP A 290 26.60 13.16 24.72
N MET A 291 27.37 12.41 25.51
CA MET A 291 26.84 11.32 26.33
C MET A 291 25.78 11.79 27.32
N GLU A 292 26.00 12.91 28.03
CA GLU A 292 25.02 13.49 28.95
C GLU A 292 23.72 13.89 28.24
N ARG A 293 23.84 14.52 27.07
CA ARG A 293 22.70 14.90 26.24
C ARG A 293 21.91 13.68 25.75
N ILE A 294 22.58 12.61 25.33
CA ILE A 294 21.93 11.36 24.93
C ILE A 294 21.26 10.70 26.14
N ASN A 295 21.90 10.69 27.31
CA ASN A 295 21.34 10.12 28.53
C ASN A 295 20.08 10.86 29.00
N GLN A 296 20.06 12.19 28.94
CA GLN A 296 18.85 12.99 29.24
C GLN A 296 17.69 12.63 28.31
N LYS A 297 17.98 12.42 27.02
CA LYS A 297 17.02 11.96 26.01
C LYS A 297 16.46 10.58 26.37
N ILE A 298 17.33 9.62 26.73
CA ILE A 298 16.94 8.27 27.18
C ILE A 298 15.99 8.37 28.38
N GLN A 299 16.38 9.08 29.44
CA GLN A 299 15.56 9.23 30.65
C GLN A 299 14.17 9.83 30.36
N ALA A 300 14.10 10.84 29.48
CA ALA A 300 12.82 11.43 29.10
C ALA A 300 11.92 10.42 28.36
N ALA A 301 12.49 9.62 27.46
CA ALA A 301 11.74 8.61 26.74
C ALA A 301 11.35 7.41 27.61
N GLU A 302 12.19 6.99 28.56
CA GLU A 302 11.84 5.95 29.53
C GLU A 302 10.62 6.35 30.36
N ARG A 303 10.58 7.61 30.84
CA ARG A 303 9.40 8.13 31.55
C ARG A 303 8.15 8.09 30.66
N ASN A 304 8.27 8.51 29.40
CA ASN A 304 7.14 8.45 28.46
C ASN A 304 6.70 7.00 28.17
N HIS A 305 7.64 6.08 28.04
CA HIS A 305 7.38 4.65 27.86
C HIS A 305 6.62 4.08 29.06
N GLN A 306 7.07 4.36 30.29
CA GLN A 306 6.39 3.95 31.51
C GLN A 306 4.95 4.49 31.59
N LEU A 307 4.72 5.74 31.18
CA LEU A 307 3.37 6.31 31.11
C LEU A 307 2.48 5.55 30.11
N LEU A 308 3.02 5.11 28.98
CA LEU A 308 2.30 4.29 28.00
C LEU A 308 2.00 2.90 28.56
N VAL A 309 2.93 2.27 29.28
CA VAL A 309 2.73 0.97 29.95
C VAL A 309 1.61 1.08 30.98
N GLN A 310 1.65 2.09 31.86
CA GLN A 310 0.56 2.34 32.82
C GLN A 310 -0.78 2.59 32.13
N ARG A 311 -0.77 3.27 30.98
CA ARG A 311 -1.99 3.51 30.20
C ARG A 311 -2.54 2.21 29.59
N LYS A 312 -1.67 1.33 29.08
CA LYS A 312 -2.04 -0.01 28.61
C LYS A 312 -2.68 -0.84 29.73
N GLU A 313 -2.08 -0.85 30.92
CA GLU A 313 -2.63 -1.53 32.10
C GLU A 313 -4.02 -1.01 32.49
N ARG A 314 -4.20 0.33 32.49
CA ARG A 314 -5.51 0.95 32.76
C ARG A 314 -6.56 0.54 31.73
N LEU A 315 -6.21 0.48 30.44
CA LEU A 315 -7.13 0.05 29.38
C LEU A 315 -7.47 -1.44 29.46
N ALA A 316 -6.60 -2.26 30.07
CA ALA A 316 -6.86 -3.69 30.28
C ALA A 316 -7.80 -3.97 31.47
N ASN A 317 -8.01 -2.99 32.37
CA ASN A 317 -8.76 -3.12 33.62
C ASN A 317 -10.22 -2.61 33.49
N PRO A 318 -11.24 -3.50 33.51
CA PRO A 318 -12.64 -3.12 33.27
C PRO A 318 -13.22 -2.12 34.27
N SER A 319 -12.73 -2.09 35.51
CA SER A 319 -13.20 -1.19 36.56
C SER A 319 -12.73 0.27 36.39
N ALA A 320 -11.64 0.48 35.63
CA ALA A 320 -11.08 1.81 35.36
C ALA A 320 -11.63 2.45 34.08
N VAL A 321 -12.43 1.70 33.32
CA VAL A 321 -12.89 2.04 32.00
C VAL A 321 -14.41 2.25 32.09
N LEU A 322 -14.89 3.49 31.89
CA LEU A 322 -16.32 3.76 31.75
C LEU A 322 -16.90 2.72 30.79
N SER A 323 -18.06 2.14 31.13
CA SER A 323 -18.69 1.01 30.41
C SER A 323 -18.73 1.16 28.88
N ARG A 324 -18.55 2.37 28.34
CA ARG A 324 -18.44 2.72 26.92
C ARG A 324 -17.16 2.30 26.18
N ASN A 325 -16.11 1.85 26.87
CA ASN A 325 -14.78 1.64 26.27
C ASN A 325 -14.23 0.21 26.48
N GLN A 326 -15.10 -0.79 26.66
CA GLN A 326 -14.74 -2.16 27.07
C GLN A 326 -13.96 -2.99 26.03
N PHE A 327 -13.46 -2.40 24.94
CA PHE A 327 -12.70 -3.14 23.95
C PHE A 327 -11.31 -3.51 24.48
N LYS A 328 -11.14 -4.77 24.86
CA LYS A 328 -9.86 -5.33 25.31
C LYS A 328 -9.17 -6.03 24.15
N LEU A 329 -7.95 -5.58 23.81
CA LEU A 329 -7.09 -6.32 22.89
C LEU A 329 -6.70 -7.67 23.52
N THR A 330 -6.87 -8.74 22.76
CA THR A 330 -6.28 -10.05 23.06
C THR A 330 -4.78 -10.01 22.81
N ASP A 331 -4.03 -10.98 23.33
CA ASP A 331 -2.59 -11.05 23.07
C ASP A 331 -2.31 -11.31 21.58
N ASP A 332 -3.10 -12.16 20.94
CA ASP A 332 -3.04 -12.40 19.49
C ASP A 332 -3.23 -11.11 18.68
N ALA A 333 -4.19 -10.27 19.06
CA ALA A 333 -4.43 -8.98 18.44
C ALA A 333 -3.23 -8.03 18.61
N ARG A 334 -2.59 -8.01 19.79
CA ARG A 334 -1.40 -7.20 20.02
C ARG A 334 -0.24 -7.63 19.13
N GLU A 335 0.02 -8.93 19.06
CA GLU A 335 1.09 -9.47 18.20
C GLU A 335 0.79 -9.26 16.72
N ALA A 336 -0.47 -9.36 16.31
CA ALA A 336 -0.90 -9.05 14.95
C ALA A 336 -0.69 -7.57 14.60
N ILE A 337 -1.07 -6.63 15.49
CA ILE A 337 -0.83 -5.19 15.31
C ILE A 337 0.68 -4.91 15.19
N LYS A 338 1.49 -5.51 16.07
CA LYS A 338 2.94 -5.35 16.07
C LYS A 338 3.55 -5.83 14.77
N SER A 339 3.18 -7.03 14.33
CA SER A 339 3.66 -7.63 13.08
C SER A 339 3.24 -6.80 11.87
N HIS A 340 1.99 -6.35 11.83
CA HIS A 340 1.46 -5.51 10.76
C HIS A 340 2.18 -4.16 10.69
N TYR A 341 2.39 -3.48 11.82
CA TYR A 341 3.14 -2.23 11.89
C TYR A 341 4.61 -2.42 11.49
N ALA A 342 5.25 -3.52 11.92
CA ALA A 342 6.64 -3.81 11.59
C ALA A 342 6.86 -3.99 10.08
N ALA A 343 5.88 -4.57 9.38
CA ALA A 343 5.90 -4.78 7.92
C ALA A 343 5.72 -3.50 7.10
N LEU A 344 5.30 -2.38 7.71
CA LEU A 344 5.17 -1.10 7.01
C LEU A 344 6.52 -0.55 6.56
N THR A 345 6.52 0.17 5.44
CA THR A 345 7.68 0.94 4.97
C THR A 345 8.03 2.06 5.95
N ALA A 346 9.27 2.57 5.89
CA ALA A 346 9.71 3.67 6.74
C ALA A 346 8.82 4.93 6.61
N GLU A 347 8.38 5.24 5.39
CA GLU A 347 7.49 6.37 5.14
C GLU A 347 6.08 6.14 5.72
N GLN A 348 5.50 4.97 5.50
CA GLN A 348 4.22 4.61 6.11
C GLN A 348 4.30 4.66 7.64
N LYS A 349 5.38 4.16 8.26
CA LYS A 349 5.60 4.24 9.71
C LYS A 349 5.61 5.69 10.19
N LYS A 350 6.27 6.62 9.47
CA LYS A 350 6.26 8.06 9.81
C LYS A 350 4.85 8.65 9.75
N ILE A 351 4.08 8.34 8.71
CA ILE A 351 2.71 8.85 8.53
C ILE A 351 1.79 8.32 9.63
N VAL A 352 1.83 7.01 9.90
CA VAL A 352 1.08 6.37 10.99
C VAL A 352 1.46 6.98 12.34
N THR A 353 2.76 7.21 12.57
CA THR A 353 3.26 7.86 13.79
C THR A 353 2.68 9.26 13.96
N ARG A 354 2.69 10.06 12.90
CA ARG A 354 2.16 11.43 12.92
C ARG A 354 0.64 11.40 13.18
N ALA A 355 -0.09 10.50 12.54
CA ALA A 355 -1.52 10.30 12.74
C ALA A 355 -1.85 9.96 14.20
N PHE A 356 -1.13 9.03 14.83
CA PHE A 356 -1.38 8.65 16.23
C PHE A 356 -0.87 9.65 17.26
N ARG A 357 0.21 10.39 16.99
CA ARG A 357 0.72 11.39 17.95
C ARG A 357 -0.08 12.68 17.94
N TYR A 358 -0.36 13.19 16.74
CA TYR A 358 -0.88 14.54 16.53
C TYR A 358 -2.33 14.55 16.03
N GLY A 359 -2.82 13.43 15.49
CA GLY A 359 -4.12 13.37 14.82
C GLY A 359 -4.04 13.80 13.36
N ILE A 360 -4.88 13.20 12.52
CA ILE A 360 -4.91 13.45 11.06
C ILE A 360 -5.35 14.89 10.72
N SER A 361 -6.07 15.55 11.63
CA SER A 361 -6.52 16.94 11.48
C SER A 361 -5.39 17.96 11.48
N LEU A 362 -4.20 17.63 11.99
CA LEU A 362 -3.03 18.51 12.00
C LEU A 362 -2.22 18.45 10.68
N GLY A 363 -2.92 18.45 9.55
CA GLY A 363 -2.36 18.79 8.24
C GLY A 363 -1.70 17.65 7.46
N LEU A 364 -2.21 16.41 7.55
CA LEU A 364 -1.85 15.40 6.54
C LEU A 364 -2.36 15.86 5.16
N LYS A 365 -1.46 15.94 4.18
CA LYS A 365 -1.81 16.24 2.78
C LYS A 365 -2.56 15.06 2.15
N GLU A 366 -3.19 15.27 1.00
CA GLU A 366 -3.97 14.22 0.32
C GLU A 366 -3.12 12.98 0.00
N ALA A 367 -1.89 13.17 -0.49
CA ALA A 367 -0.96 12.06 -0.75
C ALA A 367 -0.60 11.26 0.52
N GLU A 368 -0.38 11.94 1.65
CA GLU A 368 -0.10 11.25 2.92
C GLU A 368 -1.34 10.54 3.47
N LEU A 369 -2.54 11.10 3.23
CA LEU A 369 -3.80 10.50 3.62
C LEU A 369 -4.09 9.22 2.82
N LEU A 370 -3.84 9.23 1.52
CA LEU A 370 -3.93 8.05 0.65
C LEU A 370 -2.96 6.95 1.10
N GLN A 371 -1.71 7.30 1.43
CA GLN A 371 -0.75 6.33 1.97
C GLN A 371 -1.19 5.76 3.33
N LEU A 372 -1.78 6.58 4.20
CA LEU A 372 -2.29 6.12 5.49
C LEU A 372 -3.47 5.15 5.32
N GLU A 373 -4.35 5.39 4.35
CA GLU A 373 -5.48 4.51 4.02
C GLU A 373 -5.05 3.11 3.60
N GLU A 374 -3.90 2.99 2.93
CA GLU A 374 -3.34 1.70 2.55
C GLU A 374 -2.81 0.89 3.74
N THR A 375 -2.45 1.56 4.85
CA THR A 375 -1.93 0.88 6.04
C THR A 375 -3.00 0.14 6.83
N SER A 376 -4.29 0.45 6.62
CA SER A 376 -5.41 -0.06 7.43
C SER A 376 -5.28 0.24 8.93
N LEU A 377 -4.48 1.26 9.30
CA LEU A 377 -4.36 1.79 10.65
C LEU A 377 -4.97 3.20 10.70
N ALA A 378 -5.48 3.60 11.88
CA ALA A 378 -6.16 4.89 12.09
C ALA A 378 -7.40 5.10 11.19
N GLU A 379 -8.13 4.01 10.89
CA GLU A 379 -9.26 4.01 9.96
C GLU A 379 -10.35 5.01 10.38
N GLN A 380 -10.59 5.19 11.68
CA GLN A 380 -11.63 6.10 12.13
C GLN A 380 -11.26 7.56 11.96
N GLU A 381 -10.01 7.94 12.22
CA GLU A 381 -9.54 9.29 11.96
C GLU A 381 -9.59 9.59 10.44
N ILE A 382 -9.27 8.59 9.60
CA ILE A 382 -9.42 8.68 8.15
C ILE A 382 -10.89 8.92 7.80
N ARG A 383 -11.80 8.04 8.27
CA ARG A 383 -13.25 8.14 8.04
C ARG A 383 -13.78 9.52 8.41
N ARG A 384 -13.47 10.01 9.62
CA ARG A 384 -13.88 11.35 10.07
C ARG A 384 -13.38 12.47 9.17
N LYS A 385 -12.15 12.36 8.65
CA LYS A 385 -11.60 13.36 7.72
C LYS A 385 -12.28 13.28 6.36
N ARG A 386 -12.54 12.07 5.88
CA ARG A 386 -13.22 11.80 4.60
C ARG A 386 -14.69 12.21 4.63
N ASP A 387 -15.40 11.94 5.72
CA ASP A 387 -16.74 12.46 6.00
C ASP A 387 -16.80 13.99 5.88
N LYS A 388 -15.83 14.69 6.50
CA LYS A 388 -15.74 16.16 6.42
C LYS A 388 -15.45 16.68 5.00
N GLN A 389 -14.80 15.87 4.16
CA GLN A 389 -14.59 16.19 2.75
C GLN A 389 -15.85 15.92 1.91
N GLY A 390 -16.85 15.22 2.45
CA GLY A 390 -18.07 14.84 1.74
C GLY A 390 -18.00 13.47 1.06
N TRP A 391 -17.05 12.61 1.45
CA TRP A 391 -17.05 11.23 0.95
C TRP A 391 -18.22 10.47 1.54
N LEU A 392 -18.99 9.82 0.67
CA LEU A 392 -20.05 8.88 1.02
C LEU A 392 -19.68 7.51 0.44
N TRP A 393 -19.95 6.44 1.19
CA TRP A 393 -19.53 5.11 0.77
C TRP A 393 -20.44 4.01 1.33
N VAL A 394 -20.35 2.85 0.66
CA VAL A 394 -20.83 1.54 1.10
C VAL A 394 -19.61 0.61 1.10
N ASP A 395 -19.45 -0.16 2.17
CA ASP A 395 -18.41 -1.17 2.29
C ASP A 395 -18.96 -2.33 3.13
N ALA A 396 -19.76 -3.18 2.50
CA ALA A 396 -20.61 -4.15 3.19
C ALA A 396 -20.44 -5.56 2.62
N PRO A 397 -20.53 -6.61 3.47
CA PRO A 397 -20.52 -7.98 3.00
C PRO A 397 -21.79 -8.26 2.19
N LEU A 398 -21.65 -9.02 1.12
CA LEU A 398 -22.74 -9.42 0.25
C LEU A 398 -23.39 -10.69 0.79
N THR A 399 -24.72 -10.69 0.82
CA THR A 399 -25.49 -11.92 1.05
C THR A 399 -25.52 -12.77 -0.23
N PRO A 400 -25.74 -14.10 -0.12
CA PRO A 400 -25.88 -14.96 -1.30
C PRO A 400 -26.95 -14.46 -2.29
N ASP A 401 -28.04 -13.88 -1.78
CA ASP A 401 -29.15 -13.37 -2.59
C ASP A 401 -28.79 -12.09 -3.39
N GLN A 402 -27.73 -11.39 -2.98
CA GLN A 402 -27.23 -10.21 -3.69
C GLN A 402 -26.27 -10.57 -4.84
N ILE A 403 -25.78 -11.81 -4.92
CA ILE A 403 -24.87 -12.25 -5.98
C ILE A 403 -25.55 -12.22 -7.37
N PRO A 404 -26.78 -12.74 -7.55
CA PRO A 404 -27.51 -12.60 -8.82
C PRO A 404 -27.69 -11.15 -9.25
N MET A 405 -27.93 -10.23 -8.31
CA MET A 405 -28.05 -8.79 -8.60
C MET A 405 -26.74 -8.23 -9.18
N LEU A 406 -25.59 -8.60 -8.61
CA LEU A 406 -24.28 -8.20 -9.12
C LEU A 406 -24.03 -8.74 -10.52
N ARG A 407 -24.39 -9.99 -10.79
CA ARG A 407 -24.27 -10.57 -12.14
C ARG A 407 -25.12 -9.81 -13.16
N ALA A 408 -26.33 -9.41 -12.78
CA ALA A 408 -27.19 -8.59 -13.62
C ALA A 408 -26.54 -7.23 -13.92
N ILE A 409 -25.92 -6.58 -12.93
CA ILE A 409 -25.20 -5.31 -13.11
C ILE A 409 -23.98 -5.47 -14.03
N ILE A 410 -23.18 -6.53 -13.83
CA ILE A 410 -21.99 -6.81 -14.63
C ILE A 410 -22.37 -7.12 -16.08
N SER A 411 -23.45 -7.86 -16.30
CA SER A 411 -23.91 -8.26 -17.64
C SER A 411 -24.68 -7.17 -18.37
N ALA A 412 -25.19 -6.17 -17.66
CA ALA A 412 -25.96 -5.08 -18.26
C ALA A 412 -25.07 -4.26 -19.21
N PRO A 413 -25.56 -3.86 -20.41
CA PRO A 413 -24.79 -3.00 -21.31
C PRO A 413 -24.37 -1.68 -20.64
N SER A 414 -25.31 -1.05 -19.92
CA SER A 414 -25.08 0.15 -19.11
C SER A 414 -25.57 -0.07 -17.68
N ALA A 415 -24.83 0.51 -16.74
CA ALA A 415 -25.21 0.54 -15.33
C ALA A 415 -24.75 1.89 -14.77
N THR A 416 -25.62 2.56 -14.03
CA THR A 416 -25.33 3.85 -13.43
C THR A 416 -25.49 3.80 -11.92
N VAL A 417 -24.68 4.57 -11.21
CA VAL A 417 -24.66 4.61 -9.75
C VAL A 417 -24.83 6.05 -9.27
N HIS A 418 -25.66 6.25 -8.27
CA HIS A 418 -25.75 7.51 -7.53
C HIS A 418 -26.02 7.26 -6.05
N HIS A 419 -25.68 8.24 -5.23
CA HIS A 419 -26.15 8.28 -3.84
C HIS A 419 -27.55 8.91 -3.76
N GLU A 420 -28.43 8.39 -2.92
CA GLU A 420 -29.82 8.86 -2.81
C GLU A 420 -29.92 10.37 -2.49
N SER A 421 -28.96 10.92 -1.74
CA SER A 421 -28.98 12.35 -1.39
C SER A 421 -28.65 13.29 -2.55
N SER A 422 -28.14 12.79 -3.67
CA SER A 422 -27.72 13.59 -4.83
C SER A 422 -27.98 12.78 -6.11
N PRO A 423 -29.26 12.56 -6.48
CA PRO A 423 -29.65 11.74 -7.62
C PRO A 423 -29.17 12.30 -8.97
N GLU A 424 -28.82 13.58 -9.04
CA GLU A 424 -28.24 14.24 -10.20
C GLU A 424 -26.75 13.94 -10.41
N GLN A 425 -26.02 13.51 -9.37
CA GLN A 425 -24.61 13.14 -9.47
C GLN A 425 -24.49 11.64 -9.72
N ILE A 426 -24.52 11.28 -11.00
CA ILE A 426 -24.50 9.90 -11.47
C ILE A 426 -23.13 9.61 -12.12
N PHE A 427 -22.56 8.44 -11.84
CA PHE A 427 -21.46 7.89 -12.63
C PHE A 427 -21.86 6.58 -13.32
N GLU A 428 -21.27 6.33 -14.49
CA GLU A 428 -21.46 5.08 -15.23
C GLU A 428 -20.42 4.05 -14.80
N VAL A 429 -20.86 2.80 -14.60
CA VAL A 429 -19.95 1.68 -14.33
C VAL A 429 -19.27 1.28 -15.64
N THR A 430 -17.97 1.54 -15.71
CA THR A 430 -17.19 1.32 -16.94
C THR A 430 -17.02 -0.17 -17.26
N ALA A 431 -16.69 -0.49 -18.52
CA ALA A 431 -16.39 -1.86 -18.94
C ALA A 431 -15.23 -2.47 -18.14
N GLU A 432 -14.17 -1.70 -17.88
CA GLU A 432 -13.06 -2.13 -17.04
C GLU A 432 -13.49 -2.41 -15.60
N GLN A 433 -14.39 -1.60 -15.03
CA GLN A 433 -14.92 -1.89 -13.69
C GLN A 433 -15.71 -3.19 -13.69
N LYS A 434 -16.59 -3.42 -14.68
CA LYS A 434 -17.35 -4.67 -14.81
C LYS A 434 -16.45 -5.89 -14.93
N GLU A 435 -15.40 -5.83 -15.73
CA GLU A 435 -14.39 -6.89 -15.84
C GLU A 435 -13.73 -7.17 -14.49
N ARG A 436 -13.30 -6.13 -13.77
CA ARG A 436 -12.68 -6.27 -12.45
C ARG A 436 -13.62 -6.93 -11.43
N LEU A 437 -14.90 -6.55 -11.44
CA LEU A 437 -15.93 -7.16 -10.60
C LEU A 437 -16.09 -8.65 -10.94
N GLN A 438 -16.16 -8.98 -12.23
CA GLN A 438 -16.32 -10.35 -12.72
C GLN A 438 -15.15 -11.24 -12.29
N VAL A 439 -13.91 -10.80 -12.48
CA VAL A 439 -12.71 -11.54 -12.08
C VAL A 439 -12.72 -11.85 -10.58
N VAL A 440 -13.03 -10.87 -9.74
CA VAL A 440 -13.07 -11.07 -8.27
C VAL A 440 -14.18 -12.05 -7.88
N LEU A 441 -15.36 -11.94 -8.50
CA LEU A 441 -16.50 -12.81 -8.25
C LEU A 441 -16.20 -14.27 -8.65
N ASP A 442 -15.64 -14.49 -9.84
CA ASP A 442 -15.33 -15.83 -10.35
C ASP A 442 -14.29 -16.54 -9.49
N VAL A 443 -13.24 -15.82 -9.07
CA VAL A 443 -12.22 -16.39 -8.18
C VAL A 443 -12.81 -16.70 -6.81
N TYR A 444 -13.62 -15.80 -6.24
CA TYR A 444 -14.25 -16.01 -4.94
C TYR A 444 -15.13 -17.28 -4.95
N GLU A 445 -15.99 -17.45 -5.94
CA GLU A 445 -16.86 -18.62 -6.04
C GLU A 445 -16.08 -19.92 -6.31
N ALA A 446 -15.06 -19.86 -7.17
CA ALA A 446 -14.22 -21.02 -7.47
C ALA A 446 -13.44 -21.52 -6.23
N GLU A 447 -13.04 -20.61 -5.34
CA GLU A 447 -12.30 -20.95 -4.12
C GLU A 447 -13.21 -21.29 -2.95
N ARG A 448 -14.40 -20.69 -2.86
CA ARG A 448 -15.37 -21.00 -1.79
C ARG A 448 -15.95 -22.42 -1.91
N ASN A 449 -16.02 -22.95 -3.11
CA ASN A 449 -16.58 -24.28 -3.40
C ASN A 449 -15.54 -25.43 -3.29
N LYS A 450 -14.31 -25.13 -2.84
CA LYS A 450 -13.24 -26.10 -2.57
C LYS A 450 -13.13 -26.34 -1.07
#